data_AF-A0A077R1J3-F1
#
_entry.id   AF-A0A077R1J3-F1
#
_cell.length_a   1.000
_cell.length_b   1.000
_cell.length_c   1.000
_cell.angle_alpha   90.00
_cell.angle_beta   90.00
_cell.angle_gamma   90.00
#
_symmetry.space_group_name_H-M   'P 1'
#
loop_
_entity.id
_entity.type
_entity.pdbx_description
1 polymer ?
#
loop_
_entity_poly.entity_id
_entity_poly.type
_entity_poly.pdbx_seq_one_letter_code
_entity_poly.pdbx_strand_id
1 'polypeptide(L)'
;MLSLRPAFTSTSFSAAFLCRSAVCFSNKALRSYSTAADPSQLVTLAPLSAIAKSELNSTSDYDEHIAVLTLNRASAMNAISRALSSEMDQHVTSLLTSTTVRTLLIRSSVPKAFCAGADLKERKGMTKPEVDAFLYGLRGVFTNVSRLPMPTIACLDGLAMGGGLELALTCDLRIAGPAATKLGLTETKLGIIPGAGGTSRMTRLVGPAKAKEMIFSAKLVDAVEASRIGLVDIVAQEGGENAAFKKGVQLARGFAKNGPLAVRAAKLAIDKGEQMDPETALDFERQCYETILGTKDRLEGLKAFAEKREPVYRGE
;
A
#
# COMPACT_ATOMS: atom_id res chain seq x y z
N MET A 1 -32.95 0.88 -69.34
CA MET A 1 -33.19 -0.48 -68.81
C MET A 1 -32.23 -0.69 -67.65
N LEU A 2 -32.74 -0.50 -66.42
CA LEU A 2 -32.85 -1.52 -65.35
C LEU A 2 -31.49 -2.02 -64.83
N SER A 3 -31.02 -1.55 -63.66
CA SER A 3 -31.33 -2.05 -62.29
C SER A 3 -30.44 -3.27 -61.94
N LEU A 4 -29.66 -3.31 -60.85
CA LEU A 4 -30.11 -3.39 -59.46
C LEU A 4 -28.94 -3.13 -58.48
N ARG A 5 -29.20 -2.42 -57.38
CA ARG A 5 -28.49 -2.53 -56.09
C ARG A 5 -29.05 -3.74 -55.30
N PRO A 6 -28.37 -4.19 -54.23
CA PRO A 6 -28.77 -3.77 -52.87
C PRO A 6 -27.54 -3.37 -52.03
N ALA A 7 -27.52 -2.28 -51.25
CA ALA A 7 -28.31 -1.95 -50.06
C ALA A 7 -28.14 -2.98 -48.92
N PHE A 8 -27.14 -2.75 -48.06
CA PHE A 8 -27.19 -3.20 -46.66
C PHE A 8 -27.36 -1.98 -45.76
N THR A 9 -28.46 -2.03 -45.03
CA THR A 9 -28.99 -1.05 -44.08
C THR A 9 -28.48 -1.32 -42.67
N SER A 10 -28.35 -0.24 -41.88
CA SER A 10 -28.71 -0.16 -40.46
C SER A 10 -28.00 -1.10 -39.49
N THR A 11 -27.23 -0.59 -38.53
CA THR A 11 -27.87 -0.19 -37.26
C THR A 11 -27.01 0.81 -36.48
N SER A 12 -27.66 1.93 -36.15
CA SER A 12 -27.29 2.89 -35.12
C SER A 12 -27.26 2.18 -33.76
N PHE A 13 -26.10 2.11 -33.11
CA PHE A 13 -26.05 1.86 -31.67
C PHE A 13 -26.37 3.16 -30.94
N SER A 14 -27.64 3.25 -30.55
CA SER A 14 -28.18 4.31 -29.72
C SER A 14 -27.43 4.37 -28.39
N ALA A 15 -26.94 5.57 -28.04
CA ALA A 15 -26.44 5.90 -26.71
C ALA A 15 -27.60 5.86 -25.72
N ALA A 16 -27.84 4.68 -25.14
CA ALA A 16 -28.79 4.50 -24.06
C ALA A 16 -28.17 5.06 -22.76
N PHE A 17 -28.51 6.33 -22.53
CA PHE A 17 -28.53 7.00 -21.23
C PHE A 17 -29.15 6.07 -20.18
N LEU A 18 -28.34 5.41 -19.37
CA LEU A 18 -28.77 4.83 -18.10
C LEU A 18 -28.42 5.82 -17.00
N CYS A 19 -29.34 6.77 -16.84
CA CYS A 19 -29.55 7.51 -15.60
C CYS A 19 -29.81 6.47 -14.50
N ARG A 20 -28.76 6.02 -13.80
CA ARG A 20 -28.90 5.28 -12.56
C ARG A 20 -28.78 6.27 -11.42
N SER A 21 -29.92 6.42 -10.76
CA SER A 21 -30.19 7.09 -9.50
C SER A 21 -28.96 7.29 -8.63
N ALA A 22 -28.74 8.55 -8.26
CA ALA A 22 -27.84 8.96 -7.19
C ALA A 22 -28.22 8.22 -5.89
N VAL A 23 -27.54 7.11 -5.63
CA VAL A 23 -27.50 6.55 -4.28
C VAL A 23 -26.67 7.54 -3.47
N CYS A 24 -27.36 8.27 -2.60
CA CYS A 24 -26.76 9.12 -1.59
C CYS A 24 -25.87 8.23 -0.70
N PHE A 25 -24.59 8.07 -1.07
CA PHE A 25 -23.60 7.41 -0.23
C PHE A 25 -23.34 8.32 0.96
N SER A 26 -24.10 8.07 2.02
CA SER A 26 -23.87 8.63 3.35
C SER A 26 -22.41 8.40 3.74
N ASN A 27 -21.76 9.45 4.24
CA ASN A 27 -20.38 9.59 4.72
C ASN A 27 -19.98 8.63 5.88
N LYS A 28 -20.52 7.41 5.94
CA LYS A 28 -20.44 6.47 7.06
C LYS A 28 -19.22 5.52 7.03
N ALA A 29 -18.40 5.53 5.97
CA ALA A 29 -17.35 4.51 5.78
C ALA A 29 -16.16 4.60 6.75
N LEU A 30 -16.00 5.68 7.54
CA LEU A 30 -14.95 5.79 8.56
C LEU A 30 -15.41 5.40 9.97
N ARG A 31 -16.72 5.15 10.21
CA ARG A 31 -17.24 4.86 11.57
C ARG A 31 -17.16 3.38 11.99
N SER A 32 -16.64 2.49 11.14
CA SER A 32 -16.53 1.06 11.46
C SER A 32 -15.14 0.61 11.91
N TYR A 33 -14.17 1.52 12.10
CA TYR A 33 -12.90 1.14 12.74
C TYR A 33 -13.18 0.78 14.19
N SER A 34 -12.87 -0.46 14.57
CA SER A 34 -12.96 -0.92 15.96
C SER A 34 -12.11 0.01 16.83
N THR A 35 -12.76 0.80 17.68
CA THR A 35 -12.11 1.80 18.55
C THR A 35 -11.57 1.18 19.83
N ALA A 36 -11.71 -0.13 20.03
CA ALA A 36 -11.04 -0.87 21.08
C ALA A 36 -10.17 -1.96 20.44
N ALA A 37 -8.86 -1.89 20.71
CA ALA A 37 -7.93 -2.97 20.38
C ALA A 37 -8.25 -4.15 21.30
N ASP A 38 -9.05 -5.10 20.81
CA ASP A 38 -9.10 -6.43 21.39
C ASP A 38 -7.69 -7.01 21.34
N PRO A 39 -7.05 -7.33 22.48
CA PRO A 39 -5.68 -7.88 22.50
C PRO A 39 -5.53 -9.19 21.72
N SER A 40 -6.64 -9.86 21.39
CA SER A 40 -6.65 -11.06 20.55
C SER A 40 -6.50 -10.77 19.05
N GLN A 41 -6.75 -9.53 18.59
CA GLN A 41 -6.58 -9.13 17.20
C GLN A 41 -5.10 -9.07 16.83
N LEU A 42 -4.74 -9.83 15.80
CA LEU A 42 -3.39 -9.93 15.27
C LEU A 42 -3.09 -8.76 14.32
N VAL A 43 -4.12 -8.21 13.68
CA VAL A 43 -4.05 -7.05 12.80
C VAL A 43 -5.17 -6.08 13.10
N THR A 44 -4.83 -4.82 13.35
CA THR A 44 -5.80 -3.74 13.55
C THR A 44 -5.69 -2.70 12.46
N LEU A 45 -6.80 -2.02 12.16
CA LEU A 45 -6.88 -0.89 11.24
C LEU A 45 -7.60 0.26 11.94
N ALA A 46 -6.94 1.40 12.08
CA ALA A 46 -7.50 2.58 12.74
C ALA A 46 -7.09 3.87 12.00
N PRO A 47 -7.89 4.94 12.09
CA PRO A 47 -7.45 6.25 11.62
C PRO A 47 -6.32 6.76 12.53
N LEU A 48 -5.40 7.54 11.97
CA LEU A 48 -4.29 8.11 12.72
C LEU A 48 -4.79 9.01 13.86
N SER A 49 -5.94 9.65 13.72
CA SER A 49 -6.54 10.50 14.77
C SER A 49 -6.83 9.76 16.08
N ALA A 50 -7.11 8.45 16.01
CA ALA A 50 -7.31 7.60 17.18
C ALA A 50 -6.01 7.27 17.93
N ILE A 51 -4.85 7.45 17.28
CA ILE A 51 -3.53 7.05 17.77
C ILE A 51 -2.66 8.27 18.09
N ALA A 52 -2.80 9.36 17.32
CA ALA A 52 -1.87 10.47 17.27
C ALA A 52 -1.75 11.20 18.62
N LYS A 53 -2.86 11.35 19.35
CA LYS A 53 -2.85 12.01 20.66
C LYS A 53 -2.10 11.22 21.72
N SER A 54 -2.26 9.89 21.76
CA SER A 54 -1.65 9.03 22.78
C SER A 54 -0.19 8.68 22.46
N GLU A 55 0.15 8.45 21.18
CA GLU A 55 1.46 7.94 20.79
C GLU A 55 2.41 9.00 20.22
N LEU A 56 1.88 10.08 19.63
CA LEU A 56 2.69 11.07 18.90
C LEU A 56 2.71 12.45 19.56
N ASN A 57 1.86 12.70 20.56
CA ASN A 57 1.67 14.01 21.20
C ASN A 57 1.49 15.16 20.18
N SER A 58 0.95 14.86 18.99
CA SER A 58 0.72 15.82 17.91
C SER A 58 -0.44 15.37 17.04
N THR A 59 -1.30 16.30 16.64
CA THR A 59 -2.46 16.04 15.79
C THR A 59 -2.45 16.92 14.55
N SER A 60 -3.18 16.53 13.52
CA SER A 60 -3.40 17.28 12.29
C SER A 60 -4.84 17.08 11.81
N ASP A 61 -5.41 18.08 11.13
CA ASP A 61 -6.76 18.00 10.55
C ASP A 61 -6.90 16.87 9.52
N TYR A 62 -5.78 16.37 9.00
CA TYR A 62 -5.73 15.27 8.04
C TYR A 62 -5.59 13.88 8.67
N ASP A 63 -5.46 13.77 10.00
CA ASP A 63 -5.22 12.48 10.67
C ASP A 63 -6.39 11.50 10.47
N GLU A 64 -7.62 11.99 10.29
CA GLU A 64 -8.79 11.17 9.98
C GLU A 64 -8.71 10.49 8.58
N HIS A 65 -7.88 11.04 7.69
CA HIS A 65 -7.67 10.55 6.33
C HIS A 65 -6.47 9.60 6.20
N ILE A 66 -5.73 9.35 7.27
CA ILE A 66 -4.57 8.47 7.27
C ILE A 66 -4.95 7.20 8.01
N ALA A 67 -4.95 6.07 7.31
CA ALA A 67 -5.20 4.78 7.92
C ALA A 67 -3.89 4.16 8.42
N VAL A 68 -3.93 3.49 9.57
CA VAL A 68 -2.78 2.79 10.16
C VAL A 68 -3.14 1.33 10.36
N LEU A 69 -2.53 0.45 9.58
CA LEU A 69 -2.61 -1.00 9.74
C LEU A 69 -1.46 -1.47 10.64
N THR A 70 -1.79 -2.02 11.80
CA THR A 70 -0.82 -2.41 12.83
C THR A 70 -0.78 -3.92 13.00
N LEU A 71 0.40 -4.53 12.84
CA LEU A 71 0.65 -5.93 13.18
C LEU A 71 0.95 -6.07 14.67
N ASN A 72 0.19 -6.94 15.35
CA ASN A 72 0.17 -7.08 16.81
C ASN A 72 0.22 -8.54 17.28
N ARG A 73 1.30 -9.26 16.97
CA ARG A 73 1.53 -10.65 17.39
C ARG A 73 2.92 -10.82 17.99
N ALA A 74 3.11 -10.24 19.18
CA ALA A 74 4.39 -10.21 19.89
C ALA A 74 4.99 -11.60 20.14
N SER A 75 4.15 -12.58 20.51
CA SER A 75 4.57 -13.96 20.80
C SER A 75 5.26 -14.69 19.64
N ALA A 76 5.12 -14.18 18.41
CA ALA A 76 5.72 -14.74 17.21
C ALA A 76 6.41 -13.68 16.33
N MET A 77 6.74 -12.50 16.88
CA MET A 77 7.36 -11.39 16.11
C MET A 77 6.61 -11.08 14.80
N ASN A 78 5.28 -11.08 14.87
CA ASN A 78 4.36 -10.93 13.72
C ASN A 78 4.57 -11.94 12.59
N ALA A 79 5.06 -13.14 12.88
CA ALA A 79 5.08 -14.20 11.88
C ALA A 79 3.68 -14.41 11.30
N ILE A 80 3.62 -14.54 9.97
CA ILE A 80 2.40 -14.58 9.17
C ILE A 80 1.79 -15.98 9.28
N SER A 81 0.87 -16.12 10.24
CA SER A 81 -0.05 -17.24 10.38
C SER A 81 -1.22 -17.12 9.39
N ARG A 82 -2.01 -18.19 9.25
CA ARG A 82 -3.29 -18.13 8.52
C ARG A 82 -4.21 -17.06 9.09
N ALA A 83 -4.30 -16.95 10.42
CA ALA A 83 -5.15 -15.97 11.10
C ALA A 83 -4.71 -14.53 10.80
N LEU A 84 -3.41 -14.23 10.97
CA LEU A 84 -2.87 -12.90 10.68
C LEU A 84 -3.08 -12.51 9.22
N SER A 85 -2.84 -13.44 8.29
CA SER A 85 -3.08 -13.21 6.86
C SER A 85 -4.55 -12.94 6.55
N SER A 86 -5.49 -13.64 7.21
CA SER A 86 -6.92 -13.47 7.02
C SER A 86 -7.41 -12.11 7.53
N GLU A 87 -7.00 -11.72 8.74
CA GLU A 87 -7.34 -10.40 9.30
C GLU A 87 -6.76 -9.26 8.46
N MET A 88 -5.53 -9.41 7.99
CA MET A 88 -4.92 -8.44 7.07
C MET A 88 -5.70 -8.32 5.76
N ASP A 89 -6.16 -9.44 5.18
CA ASP A 89 -6.95 -9.42 3.94
C ASP A 89 -8.28 -8.68 4.11
N GLN A 90 -8.98 -8.90 5.23
CA GLN A 90 -10.24 -8.20 5.54
C GLN A 90 -10.03 -6.68 5.57
N HIS A 91 -9.00 -6.23 6.29
CA HIS A 91 -8.68 -4.80 6.41
C HIS A 91 -8.25 -4.20 5.07
N VAL A 92 -7.32 -4.85 4.36
CA VAL A 92 -6.83 -4.35 3.05
C VAL A 92 -7.94 -4.30 2.01
N THR A 93 -8.78 -5.34 1.96
CA THR A 93 -9.91 -5.39 1.02
C THR A 93 -10.90 -4.27 1.28
N SER A 94 -11.15 -3.90 2.55
CA SER A 94 -12.01 -2.76 2.90
C SER A 94 -11.49 -1.41 2.39
N LEU A 95 -10.17 -1.29 2.20
CA LEU A 95 -9.53 -0.05 1.75
C LEU A 95 -9.53 0.13 0.24
N LEU A 96 -9.69 -0.95 -0.55
CA LEU A 96 -9.68 -0.90 -2.02
C LEU A 96 -10.75 0.05 -2.59
N THR A 97 -11.91 0.13 -1.92
CA THR A 97 -13.04 0.97 -2.33
C THR A 97 -13.20 2.22 -1.46
N SER A 98 -12.27 2.47 -0.52
CA SER A 98 -12.33 3.66 0.33
C SER A 98 -12.08 4.92 -0.49
N THR A 99 -13.00 5.89 -0.36
CA THR A 99 -12.88 7.24 -0.95
C THR A 99 -12.31 8.25 0.05
N THR A 100 -12.27 7.91 1.33
CA THR A 100 -11.89 8.83 2.42
C THR A 100 -10.42 8.72 2.82
N VAL A 101 -9.83 7.53 2.69
CA VAL A 101 -8.42 7.29 3.06
C VAL A 101 -7.51 7.87 1.98
N ARG A 102 -6.59 8.75 2.40
CA ARG A 102 -5.61 9.43 1.55
C ARG A 102 -4.22 8.83 1.65
N THR A 103 -3.91 8.06 2.68
CA THR A 103 -2.64 7.30 2.81
C THR A 103 -2.82 6.14 3.78
N LEU A 104 -2.15 5.02 3.51
CA LEU A 104 -2.03 3.89 4.44
C LEU A 104 -0.61 3.80 5.01
N LEU A 105 -0.49 3.72 6.32
CA LEU A 105 0.73 3.33 7.02
C LEU A 105 0.60 1.88 7.47
N ILE A 106 1.62 1.05 7.19
CA ILE A 106 1.73 -0.30 7.74
C ILE A 106 2.87 -0.30 8.76
N ARG A 107 2.58 -0.71 10.00
CA ARG A 107 3.55 -0.73 11.10
C ARG A 107 3.40 -1.99 11.94
N SER A 108 4.28 -2.13 12.95
CA SER A 108 4.06 -3.07 14.04
C SER A 108 3.96 -2.35 15.39
N SER A 109 3.19 -2.94 16.32
CA SER A 109 3.21 -2.62 17.75
C SER A 109 4.28 -3.39 18.53
N VAL A 110 5.01 -4.32 17.89
CA VAL A 110 6.00 -5.18 18.55
C VAL A 110 7.37 -4.53 18.51
N PRO A 111 7.99 -4.23 19.67
CA PRO A 111 9.30 -3.58 19.70
C PRO A 111 10.35 -4.37 18.92
N LYS A 112 11.11 -3.68 18.07
CA LYS A 112 12.22 -4.23 17.27
C LYS A 112 11.82 -5.33 16.27
N ALA A 113 10.52 -5.52 16.01
CA ALA A 113 10.05 -6.45 14.99
C ALA A 113 8.93 -5.84 14.14
N PHE A 114 9.18 -5.69 12.84
CA PHE A 114 8.12 -5.43 11.87
C PHE A 114 7.38 -6.73 11.57
N CYS A 115 8.07 -7.72 10.99
CA CYS A 115 7.52 -9.05 10.71
C CYS A 115 8.61 -10.07 10.41
N ALA A 116 8.58 -11.21 11.12
CA ALA A 116 9.56 -12.30 10.97
C ALA A 116 9.37 -13.21 9.74
N GLY A 117 8.35 -12.96 8.91
CA GLY A 117 8.05 -13.77 7.74
C GLY A 117 6.99 -14.83 8.02
N ALA A 118 7.00 -15.94 7.29
CA ALA A 118 6.00 -16.99 7.45
C ALA A 118 6.07 -17.66 8.84
N ASP A 119 4.92 -18.02 9.42
CA ASP A 119 4.90 -18.84 10.63
C ASP A 119 5.38 -20.27 10.33
N LEU A 120 6.63 -20.56 10.70
CA LEU A 120 7.25 -21.86 10.48
C LEU A 120 6.65 -22.97 11.35
N LYS A 121 6.03 -22.63 12.50
CA LYS A 121 5.35 -23.63 13.35
C LYS A 121 4.10 -24.14 12.64
N GLU A 122 3.30 -23.24 12.07
CA GLU A 122 2.18 -23.64 11.21
C GLU A 122 2.68 -24.36 9.96
N ARG A 123 3.76 -23.86 9.33
CA ARG A 123 4.29 -24.42 8.09
C ARG A 123 4.69 -25.88 8.20
N LYS A 124 5.30 -26.26 9.34
CA LYS A 124 5.78 -27.63 9.59
C LYS A 124 4.68 -28.68 9.49
N GLY A 125 3.43 -28.33 9.80
CA GLY A 125 2.29 -29.25 9.78
C GLY A 125 1.52 -29.29 8.47
N MET A 126 1.85 -28.45 7.48
CA MET A 126 1.08 -28.33 6.24
C MET A 126 1.46 -29.40 5.22
N THR A 127 0.45 -29.98 4.58
CA THR A 127 0.57 -30.72 3.33
C THR A 127 0.87 -29.78 2.16
N LYS A 128 1.33 -30.33 1.02
CA LYS A 128 1.58 -29.51 -0.18
C LYS A 128 0.36 -28.67 -0.62
N PRO A 129 -0.86 -29.23 -0.76
CA PRO A 129 -2.04 -28.43 -1.14
C PRO A 129 -2.33 -27.29 -0.17
N GLU A 130 -2.11 -27.51 1.14
CA GLU A 130 -2.30 -26.48 2.17
C GLU A 130 -1.25 -25.36 2.10
N VAL A 131 -0.01 -25.69 1.73
CA VAL A 131 1.05 -24.72 1.44
C VAL A 131 0.70 -23.91 0.19
N ASP A 132 0.26 -24.57 -0.88
CA ASP A 132 -0.12 -23.92 -2.14
C ASP A 132 -1.28 -22.94 -1.90
N ALA A 133 -2.33 -23.37 -1.18
CA ALA A 133 -3.46 -22.52 -0.81
C ALA A 133 -3.04 -21.33 0.05
N PHE A 134 -2.16 -21.54 1.03
CA PHE A 134 -1.63 -20.45 1.84
C PHE A 134 -0.88 -19.42 1.00
N LEU A 135 0.05 -19.86 0.14
CA LEU A 135 0.88 -18.96 -0.66
C LEU A 135 0.05 -18.20 -1.68
N TYR A 136 -0.95 -18.87 -2.29
CA TYR A 136 -1.90 -18.21 -3.18
C TYR A 136 -2.68 -17.11 -2.45
N GLY A 137 -3.23 -17.41 -1.25
CA GLY A 137 -3.94 -16.45 -0.42
C GLY A 137 -3.05 -15.27 -0.02
N LEU A 138 -1.86 -15.54 0.54
CA LEU A 138 -0.93 -14.50 0.98
C LEU A 138 -0.50 -13.58 -0.17
N ARG A 139 -0.19 -14.14 -1.34
CA ARG A 139 0.12 -13.35 -2.53
C ARG A 139 -1.07 -12.50 -2.97
N GLY A 140 -2.30 -13.00 -2.82
CA GLY A 140 -3.53 -12.24 -3.04
C GLY A 140 -3.59 -10.99 -2.15
N VAL A 141 -3.40 -11.15 -0.84
CA VAL A 141 -3.38 -10.04 0.11
C VAL A 141 -2.31 -9.00 -0.26
N PHE A 142 -1.08 -9.45 -0.53
CA PHE A 142 0.03 -8.58 -0.91
C PHE A 142 -0.22 -7.86 -2.24
N THR A 143 -0.88 -8.53 -3.17
CA THR A 143 -1.29 -7.91 -4.44
C THR A 143 -2.34 -6.83 -4.19
N ASN A 144 -3.29 -7.06 -3.28
CA ASN A 144 -4.28 -6.06 -2.89
C ASN A 144 -3.62 -4.84 -2.24
N VAL A 145 -2.63 -5.02 -1.36
CA VAL A 145 -1.85 -3.90 -0.79
C VAL A 145 -1.20 -3.07 -1.90
N SER A 146 -0.49 -3.70 -2.84
CA SER A 146 0.14 -2.99 -3.95
C SER A 146 -0.84 -2.32 -4.93
N ARG A 147 -2.13 -2.70 -4.89
CA ARG A 147 -3.19 -2.13 -5.74
C ARG A 147 -4.01 -1.07 -5.04
N LEU A 148 -3.73 -0.77 -3.78
CA LEU A 148 -4.44 0.26 -3.04
C LEU A 148 -4.31 1.60 -3.79
N PRO A 149 -5.41 2.33 -4.01
CA PRO A 149 -5.39 3.51 -4.87
C PRO A 149 -4.64 4.68 -4.23
N MET A 150 -4.54 4.72 -2.90
CA MET A 150 -3.79 5.73 -2.16
C MET A 150 -2.32 5.32 -1.95
N PRO A 151 -1.43 6.29 -1.63
CA PRO A 151 -0.09 6.02 -1.15
C PRO A 151 -0.06 5.07 0.05
N THR A 152 0.94 4.21 0.08
CA THR A 152 1.19 3.19 1.10
C THR A 152 2.64 3.27 1.58
N ILE A 153 2.84 3.24 2.90
CA ILE A 153 4.16 3.38 3.51
C ILE A 153 4.39 2.25 4.52
N ALA A 154 5.44 1.46 4.32
CA ALA A 154 5.92 0.50 5.31
C ALA A 154 6.85 1.19 6.33
N CYS A 155 6.48 1.16 7.59
CA CYS A 155 7.24 1.73 8.71
C CYS A 155 8.01 0.61 9.43
N LEU A 156 9.29 0.45 9.07
CA LEU A 156 10.16 -0.63 9.52
C LEU A 156 10.95 -0.19 10.77
N ASP A 157 10.33 -0.29 11.94
CA ASP A 157 10.97 -0.02 13.25
C ASP A 157 11.55 -1.30 13.89
N GLY A 158 11.97 -2.26 13.06
CA GLY A 158 12.45 -3.56 13.52
C GLY A 158 12.81 -4.51 12.39
N LEU A 159 13.05 -5.77 12.74
CA LEU A 159 13.35 -6.81 11.76
C LEU A 159 12.19 -6.99 10.75
N ALA A 160 12.53 -7.15 9.48
CA ALA A 160 11.59 -7.52 8.42
C ALA A 160 12.25 -8.60 7.56
N MET A 161 11.77 -9.84 7.69
CA MET A 161 12.38 -11.00 7.04
C MET A 161 11.36 -11.78 6.22
N GLY A 162 11.81 -12.36 5.11
CA GLY A 162 10.99 -13.16 4.21
C GLY A 162 9.66 -12.50 3.89
N GLY A 163 8.54 -13.19 4.17
CA GLY A 163 7.18 -12.65 4.02
C GLY A 163 6.94 -11.26 4.65
N GLY A 164 7.66 -10.88 5.72
CA GLY A 164 7.58 -9.55 6.32
C GLY A 164 8.24 -8.47 5.47
N LEU A 165 9.38 -8.77 4.87
CA LEU A 165 9.98 -7.87 3.87
C LEU A 165 9.16 -7.88 2.58
N GLU A 166 8.62 -9.03 2.16
CA GLU A 166 7.71 -9.11 1.00
C GLU A 166 6.46 -8.25 1.17
N LEU A 167 5.90 -8.15 2.39
CA LEU A 167 4.84 -7.19 2.71
C LEU A 167 5.34 -5.74 2.54
N ALA A 168 6.49 -5.39 3.10
CA ALA A 168 7.05 -4.05 2.96
C ALA A 168 7.34 -3.65 1.50
N LEU A 169 7.75 -4.62 0.68
CA LEU A 169 7.98 -4.46 -0.76
C LEU A 169 6.70 -4.20 -1.56
N THR A 170 5.51 -4.45 -0.99
CA THR A 170 4.23 -4.12 -1.63
C THR A 170 3.83 -2.66 -1.46
N CYS A 171 4.44 -1.96 -0.49
CA CYS A 171 4.18 -0.55 -0.25
C CYS A 171 4.93 0.33 -1.27
N ASP A 172 4.45 1.54 -1.49
CA ASP A 172 5.07 2.50 -2.40
C ASP A 172 6.41 2.97 -1.82
N LEU A 173 6.42 3.28 -0.52
CA LEU A 173 7.60 3.72 0.23
C LEU A 173 7.89 2.81 1.42
N ARG A 174 9.18 2.66 1.74
CA ARG A 174 9.71 1.98 2.91
C ARG A 174 10.58 2.94 3.70
N ILE A 175 10.26 3.09 4.97
CA ILE A 175 11.02 3.90 5.92
C ILE A 175 11.58 2.95 6.95
N ALA A 176 12.87 3.05 7.25
CA ALA A 176 13.52 2.23 8.27
C ALA A 176 14.03 3.08 9.43
N GLY A 177 13.74 2.65 10.65
CA GLY A 177 14.26 3.25 11.87
C GLY A 177 15.58 2.59 12.30
N PRO A 178 16.25 3.10 13.35
CA PRO A 178 17.54 2.56 13.79
C PRO A 178 17.48 1.10 14.26
N ALA A 179 16.29 0.64 14.68
CA ALA A 179 16.06 -0.74 15.11
C ALA A 179 15.94 -1.75 13.95
N ALA A 180 15.76 -1.27 12.70
CA ALA A 180 15.71 -2.13 11.50
C ALA A 180 17.11 -2.60 11.08
N THR A 181 17.67 -3.48 11.89
CA THR A 181 19.02 -4.04 11.72
C THR A 181 19.03 -5.34 10.90
N LYS A 182 17.85 -5.90 10.61
CA LYS A 182 17.68 -7.20 9.95
C LYS A 182 16.59 -7.14 8.90
N LEU A 183 16.97 -6.75 7.69
CA LEU A 183 16.12 -6.69 6.52
C LEU A 183 16.65 -7.68 5.47
N GLY A 184 15.83 -8.63 5.03
CA GLY A 184 16.22 -9.52 3.93
C GLY A 184 15.29 -10.69 3.65
N LEU A 185 15.53 -11.33 2.51
CA LEU A 185 14.83 -12.55 2.07
C LEU A 185 15.75 -13.74 2.31
N THR A 186 15.44 -14.54 3.33
CA THR A 186 16.34 -15.60 3.85
C THR A 186 15.89 -17.02 3.49
N GLU A 187 14.88 -17.16 2.64
CA GLU A 187 14.19 -18.41 2.30
C GLU A 187 15.13 -19.50 1.78
N THR A 188 16.20 -19.14 1.08
CA THR A 188 17.17 -20.11 0.52
C THR A 188 17.90 -20.90 1.60
N LYS A 189 18.05 -20.37 2.83
CA LYS A 189 18.55 -21.14 3.99
C LYS A 189 17.62 -22.26 4.44
N LEU A 190 16.34 -22.18 4.05
CA LEU A 190 15.32 -23.19 4.34
C LEU A 190 15.07 -24.11 3.13
N GLY A 191 15.88 -24.02 2.08
CA GLY A 191 15.71 -24.82 0.86
C GLY A 191 14.51 -24.40 0.00
N ILE A 192 13.99 -23.19 0.20
CA ILE A 192 12.86 -22.62 -0.55
C ILE A 192 13.22 -21.24 -1.11
N ILE A 193 12.28 -20.59 -1.79
CA ILE A 193 12.44 -19.24 -2.34
C ILE A 193 11.39 -18.28 -1.74
N PRO A 194 11.61 -16.95 -1.84
CA PRO A 194 10.57 -15.97 -1.50
C PRO A 194 9.30 -16.24 -2.31
N GLY A 195 8.18 -16.46 -1.61
CA GLY A 195 6.97 -17.08 -2.17
C GLY A 195 5.80 -16.12 -2.37
N ALA A 196 5.86 -14.89 -1.85
CA ALA A 196 4.78 -13.91 -1.92
C ALA A 196 5.13 -12.69 -2.79
N GLY A 197 6.15 -12.82 -3.65
CA GLY A 197 6.53 -11.87 -4.70
C GLY A 197 7.87 -11.16 -4.48
N GLY A 198 8.63 -11.54 -3.47
CA GLY A 198 9.93 -10.97 -3.13
C GLY A 198 10.94 -11.07 -4.27
N THR A 199 11.01 -12.21 -4.97
CA THR A 199 11.88 -12.37 -6.15
C THR A 199 11.61 -11.33 -7.24
N SER A 200 10.36 -10.92 -7.40
CA SER A 200 9.91 -10.01 -8.45
C SER A 200 10.03 -8.54 -8.02
N ARG A 201 9.54 -8.21 -6.82
CA ARG A 201 9.52 -6.83 -6.31
C ARG A 201 10.90 -6.35 -5.88
N MET A 202 11.68 -7.18 -5.19
CA MET A 202 13.06 -6.83 -4.82
C MET A 202 13.92 -6.57 -6.05
N THR A 203 13.79 -7.41 -7.08
CA THR A 203 14.56 -7.26 -8.33
C THR A 203 14.26 -5.93 -9.04
N ARG A 204 13.01 -5.45 -9.01
CA ARG A 204 12.66 -4.13 -9.57
C ARG A 204 13.26 -2.97 -8.79
N LEU A 205 13.37 -3.09 -7.47
CA LEU A 205 13.92 -2.01 -6.63
C LEU A 205 15.45 -1.92 -6.67
N VAL A 206 16.14 -3.04 -6.46
CA VAL A 206 17.61 -3.03 -6.26
C VAL A 206 18.39 -3.55 -7.48
N GLY A 207 17.68 -3.92 -8.54
CA GLY A 207 18.23 -4.55 -9.73
C GLY A 207 18.56 -6.05 -9.55
N PRO A 208 18.70 -6.80 -10.66
CA PRO A 208 18.81 -8.25 -10.65
C PRO A 208 20.07 -8.77 -9.97
N ALA A 209 21.20 -8.08 -10.11
CA ALA A 209 22.47 -8.52 -9.52
C ALA A 209 22.41 -8.47 -7.98
N LYS A 210 21.95 -7.35 -7.41
CA LYS A 210 21.84 -7.17 -5.97
C LYS A 210 20.77 -8.06 -5.36
N ALA A 211 19.61 -8.21 -6.02
CA ALA A 211 18.57 -9.12 -5.58
C ALA A 211 19.07 -10.56 -5.52
N LYS A 212 19.79 -11.03 -6.55
CA LYS A 212 20.42 -12.36 -6.56
C LYS A 212 21.46 -12.50 -5.45
N GLU A 213 22.36 -11.54 -5.27
CA GLU A 213 23.35 -11.57 -4.18
C GLU A 213 22.67 -11.78 -2.83
N MET A 214 21.65 -10.98 -2.51
CA MET A 214 20.96 -11.05 -1.22
C MET A 214 20.15 -12.34 -1.05
N ILE A 215 19.40 -12.76 -2.07
CA ILE A 215 18.57 -13.97 -2.02
C ILE A 215 19.43 -15.24 -2.01
N PHE A 216 20.47 -15.33 -2.83
CA PHE A 216 21.36 -16.51 -2.87
C PHE A 216 22.12 -16.68 -1.57
N SER A 217 22.60 -15.57 -0.98
CA SER A 217 23.31 -15.61 0.30
C SER A 217 22.39 -15.64 1.53
N ALA A 218 21.09 -15.41 1.35
CA ALA A 218 20.14 -15.17 2.44
C ALA A 218 20.70 -14.13 3.45
N LYS A 219 21.32 -13.08 2.92
CA LYS A 219 21.96 -12.01 3.70
C LYS A 219 20.90 -11.05 4.24
N LEU A 220 21.14 -10.62 5.47
CA LEU A 220 20.41 -9.54 6.12
C LEU A 220 21.25 -8.27 6.04
N VAL A 221 20.59 -7.13 5.86
CA VAL A 221 21.19 -5.80 5.88
C VAL A 221 20.49 -4.94 6.93
N ASP A 222 21.19 -3.93 7.43
CA ASP A 222 20.60 -2.89 8.28
C ASP A 222 19.94 -1.79 7.44
N ALA A 223 19.31 -0.82 8.11
CA ALA A 223 18.63 0.31 7.48
C ALA A 223 19.54 1.14 6.57
N VAL A 224 20.81 1.33 6.94
CA VAL A 224 21.76 2.17 6.19
C VAL A 224 22.16 1.48 4.90
N GLU A 225 22.57 0.21 4.98
CA GLU A 225 22.90 -0.59 3.81
C GLU A 225 21.66 -0.81 2.92
N ALA A 226 20.49 -1.06 3.52
CA ALA A 226 19.23 -1.19 2.78
C ALA A 226 18.91 0.08 1.98
N SER A 227 19.16 1.27 2.54
CA SER A 227 18.97 2.53 1.82
C SER A 227 20.01 2.70 0.72
N ARG A 228 21.29 2.40 0.99
CA ARG A 228 22.37 2.49 0.01
C ARG A 228 22.12 1.66 -1.25
N ILE A 229 21.47 0.50 -1.11
CA ILE A 229 21.15 -0.38 -2.24
C ILE A 229 19.78 -0.13 -2.88
N GLY A 230 19.00 0.85 -2.39
CA GLY A 230 17.67 1.18 -2.90
C GLY A 230 16.53 0.27 -2.39
N LEU A 231 16.77 -0.52 -1.34
CA LEU A 231 15.72 -1.36 -0.72
C LEU A 231 14.83 -0.55 0.23
N VAL A 232 15.37 0.50 0.84
CA VAL A 232 14.67 1.43 1.75
C VAL A 232 14.81 2.85 1.22
N ASP A 233 13.71 3.59 1.16
CA ASP A 233 13.69 4.94 0.58
C ASP A 233 14.18 5.99 1.58
N ILE A 234 13.91 5.80 2.87
CA ILE A 234 14.27 6.76 3.93
C ILE A 234 14.75 6.05 5.19
N VAL A 235 15.88 6.50 5.74
CA VAL A 235 16.34 6.11 7.08
C VAL A 235 15.96 7.20 8.08
N ALA A 236 15.07 6.90 9.01
CA ALA A 236 14.66 7.81 10.07
C ALA A 236 15.66 7.72 11.23
N GLN A 237 16.26 8.86 11.60
CA GLN A 237 17.24 8.94 12.70
C GLN A 237 16.59 9.41 14.02
N GLU A 238 15.54 10.21 13.93
CA GLU A 238 14.85 10.79 15.08
C GLU A 238 13.59 9.99 15.43
N GLY A 239 13.28 9.89 16.72
CA GLY A 239 12.00 9.32 17.18
C GLY A 239 12.10 8.06 18.04
N GLY A 240 13.30 7.56 18.31
CA GLY A 240 13.55 6.41 19.18
C GLY A 240 13.09 5.09 18.56
N GLU A 241 12.35 4.29 19.33
CA GLU A 241 11.88 2.97 18.90
C GLU A 241 10.80 3.02 17.80
N ASN A 242 10.17 4.17 17.56
CA ASN A 242 9.11 4.38 16.55
C ASN A 242 9.53 5.43 15.49
N ALA A 243 10.83 5.51 15.18
CA ALA A 243 11.39 6.51 14.29
C ALA A 243 10.79 6.43 12.87
N ALA A 244 10.68 5.23 12.30
CA ALA A 244 10.09 5.03 10.98
C ALA A 244 8.61 5.41 10.96
N PHE A 245 7.84 5.02 11.98
CA PHE A 245 6.44 5.38 12.08
C PHE A 245 6.23 6.89 12.16
N LYS A 246 6.98 7.60 13.01
CA LYS A 246 6.90 9.07 13.12
C LYS A 246 7.22 9.76 11.79
N LYS A 247 8.25 9.29 11.09
CA LYS A 247 8.61 9.81 9.77
C LYS A 247 7.54 9.49 8.72
N GLY A 248 6.94 8.31 8.77
CA GLY A 248 5.81 7.92 7.92
C GLY A 248 4.59 8.81 8.14
N VAL A 249 4.26 9.12 9.39
CA VAL A 249 3.19 10.07 9.72
C VAL A 249 3.47 11.46 9.18
N GLN A 250 4.71 11.96 9.29
CA GLN A 250 5.09 13.25 8.72
C GLN A 250 4.84 13.29 7.20
N LEU A 251 5.26 12.26 6.47
CA LEU A 251 5.04 12.16 5.03
C LEU A 251 3.56 12.02 4.68
N ALA A 252 2.83 11.14 5.38
CA ALA A 252 1.40 10.92 5.15
C ALA A 252 0.58 12.19 5.38
N ARG A 253 0.90 12.98 6.42
CA ARG A 253 0.30 14.31 6.64
C ARG A 253 0.60 15.28 5.51
N GLY A 254 1.81 15.21 4.92
CA GLY A 254 2.17 15.96 3.72
C GLY A 254 1.35 15.55 2.50
N PHE A 255 1.24 14.24 2.23
CA PHE A 255 0.48 13.71 1.09
C PHE A 255 -1.01 14.01 1.21
N ALA A 256 -1.57 13.94 2.42
CA ALA A 256 -2.99 14.17 2.67
C ALA A 256 -3.43 15.62 2.40
N LYS A 257 -2.51 16.58 2.35
CA LYS A 257 -2.76 17.97 1.95
C LYS A 257 -3.00 18.13 0.45
N ASN A 258 -2.55 17.20 -0.38
CA ASN A 258 -2.67 17.29 -1.83
C ASN A 258 -4.06 16.81 -2.29
N GLY A 259 -4.41 17.13 -3.55
CA GLY A 259 -5.66 16.71 -4.16
C GLY A 259 -5.76 15.17 -4.21
N PRO A 260 -6.66 14.52 -3.45
CA PRO A 260 -6.64 13.08 -3.28
C PRO A 260 -6.92 12.32 -4.58
N LEU A 261 -7.77 12.85 -5.47
CA LEU A 261 -7.99 12.26 -6.79
C LEU A 261 -6.74 12.35 -7.68
N ALA A 262 -6.02 13.49 -7.63
CA ALA A 262 -4.79 13.66 -8.37
C ALA A 262 -3.67 12.73 -7.90
N VAL A 263 -3.52 12.55 -6.58
CA VAL A 263 -2.53 11.61 -6.01
C VAL A 263 -2.84 10.16 -6.44
N ARG A 264 -4.11 9.75 -6.43
CA ARG A 264 -4.53 8.42 -6.89
C ARG A 264 -4.27 8.22 -8.39
N ALA A 265 -4.59 9.22 -9.21
CA ALA A 265 -4.33 9.19 -10.65
C ALA A 265 -2.83 9.12 -10.95
N ALA A 266 -2.01 9.89 -10.23
CA ALA A 266 -0.56 9.87 -10.37
C ALA A 266 0.02 8.49 -10.02
N LYS A 267 -0.40 7.89 -8.91
CA LYS A 267 0.02 6.53 -8.54
C LYS A 267 -0.33 5.52 -9.64
N LEU A 268 -1.57 5.56 -10.14
CA LEU A 268 -1.99 4.65 -11.21
C LEU A 268 -1.15 4.82 -12.48
N ALA A 269 -0.87 6.06 -12.89
CA ALA A 269 -0.03 6.36 -14.04
C ALA A 269 1.38 5.81 -13.88
N ILE A 270 2.00 5.99 -12.71
CA ILE A 270 3.35 5.48 -12.39
C ILE A 270 3.36 3.94 -12.41
N ASP A 271 2.47 3.30 -11.64
CA ASP A 271 2.48 1.84 -11.45
C ASP A 271 2.22 1.07 -12.76
N LYS A 272 1.42 1.65 -13.65
CA LYS A 272 1.11 1.04 -14.95
C LYS A 272 2.11 1.43 -16.03
N GLY A 273 2.51 2.70 -16.07
CA GLY A 273 3.46 3.22 -17.04
C GLY A 273 4.84 2.58 -16.95
N GLU A 274 5.29 2.21 -15.75
CA GLU A 274 6.58 1.51 -15.56
C GLU A 274 6.69 0.19 -16.35
N GLN A 275 5.56 -0.44 -16.67
CA GLN A 275 5.50 -1.72 -17.38
C GLN A 275 5.18 -1.56 -18.88
N MET A 276 5.12 -0.31 -19.38
CA MET A 276 4.79 0.03 -20.76
C MET A 276 6.02 0.55 -21.51
N ASP A 277 5.94 0.60 -22.84
CA ASP A 277 6.88 1.42 -23.61
C ASP A 277 6.62 2.92 -23.35
N PRO A 278 7.63 3.80 -23.56
CA PRO A 278 7.52 5.20 -23.18
C PRO A 278 6.33 5.95 -23.79
N GLU A 279 6.02 5.75 -25.08
CA GLU A 279 4.94 6.48 -25.74
C GLU A 279 3.58 6.02 -25.22
N THR A 280 3.36 4.72 -25.08
CA THR A 280 2.15 4.18 -24.46
C THR A 280 1.98 4.66 -23.02
N ALA A 281 3.08 4.79 -22.26
CA ALA A 281 3.05 5.31 -20.89
C ALA A 281 2.60 6.79 -20.85
N LEU A 282 3.06 7.62 -21.79
CA LEU A 282 2.65 9.03 -21.91
C LEU A 282 1.16 9.15 -22.28
N ASP A 283 0.67 8.32 -23.21
CA ASP A 283 -0.75 8.27 -23.54
C ASP A 283 -1.61 7.83 -22.34
N PHE A 284 -1.12 6.86 -21.56
CA PHE A 284 -1.79 6.42 -20.34
C PHE A 284 -1.79 7.49 -19.24
N GLU A 285 -0.69 8.22 -19.07
CA GLU A 285 -0.61 9.38 -18.18
C GLU A 285 -1.66 10.43 -18.56
N ARG A 286 -1.77 10.75 -19.85
CA ARG A 286 -2.78 11.70 -20.35
C ARG A 286 -4.20 11.24 -20.02
N GLN A 287 -4.49 9.96 -20.17
CA GLN A 287 -5.80 9.39 -19.80
C GLN A 287 -6.07 9.53 -18.30
N CYS A 288 -5.08 9.26 -17.45
CA CYS A 288 -5.21 9.47 -16.00
C CYS A 288 -5.47 10.94 -15.68
N TYR A 289 -4.75 11.87 -16.32
CA TYR A 289 -4.92 13.31 -16.14
C TYR A 289 -6.31 13.80 -16.57
N GLU A 290 -6.86 13.27 -17.67
CA GLU A 290 -8.19 13.65 -18.17
C GLU A 290 -9.28 13.41 -17.12
N THR A 291 -9.17 12.33 -16.32
CA THR A 291 -10.14 12.00 -15.27
C THR A 291 -10.27 13.05 -14.16
N ILE A 292 -9.22 13.86 -13.95
CA ILE A 292 -9.18 14.85 -12.86
C ILE A 292 -9.41 16.29 -13.33
N LEU A 293 -9.46 16.54 -14.65
CA LEU A 293 -9.68 17.88 -15.20
C LEU A 293 -11.04 18.49 -14.82
N GLY A 294 -12.07 17.68 -14.66
CA GLY A 294 -13.42 18.12 -14.29
C GLY A 294 -13.66 18.31 -12.79
N THR A 295 -12.67 18.00 -11.94
CA THR A 295 -12.85 17.97 -10.48
C THR A 295 -12.97 19.36 -9.86
N LYS A 296 -13.75 19.47 -8.77
CA LYS A 296 -13.81 20.70 -7.97
C LYS A 296 -12.48 20.97 -7.30
N ASP A 297 -11.74 19.93 -6.92
CA ASP A 297 -10.40 20.06 -6.35
C ASP A 297 -9.45 20.82 -7.29
N ARG A 298 -9.48 20.56 -8.60
CA ARG A 298 -8.66 21.33 -9.56
C ARG A 298 -9.03 22.82 -9.55
N LEU A 299 -10.33 23.14 -9.53
CA LEU A 299 -10.82 24.52 -9.50
C LEU A 299 -10.43 25.23 -8.19
N GLU A 300 -10.53 24.52 -7.06
CA GLU A 300 -10.09 25.00 -5.76
C GLU A 300 -8.59 25.26 -5.73
N GLY A 301 -7.77 24.39 -6.31
CA GLY A 301 -6.32 24.61 -6.42
C GLY A 301 -5.98 25.89 -7.19
N LEU A 302 -6.63 26.13 -8.33
CA LEU A 302 -6.46 27.36 -9.10
C LEU A 302 -6.94 28.60 -8.34
N LYS A 303 -8.07 28.50 -7.65
CA LYS A 303 -8.62 29.59 -6.83
C LYS A 303 -7.70 29.93 -5.65
N ALA A 304 -7.26 28.93 -4.90
CA ALA A 304 -6.37 29.09 -3.75
C ALA A 304 -5.03 29.71 -4.15
N PHE A 305 -4.49 29.31 -5.31
CA PHE A 305 -3.29 29.92 -5.88
C PHE A 305 -3.47 31.41 -6.19
N ALA A 306 -4.57 31.78 -6.87
CA ALA A 306 -4.88 33.18 -7.16
C ALA A 306 -5.07 34.02 -5.88
N GLU A 307 -5.66 33.43 -4.84
CA GLU A 307 -5.93 34.05 -3.54
C GLU A 307 -4.74 33.97 -2.55
N LYS A 308 -3.62 33.32 -2.93
CA LYS A 308 -2.44 33.09 -2.08
C LYS A 308 -2.75 32.45 -0.73
N ARG A 309 -3.63 31.45 -0.72
CA ARG A 309 -3.97 30.65 0.46
C ARG A 309 -3.73 29.16 0.22
N GLU A 310 -3.71 28.39 1.29
CA GLU A 310 -3.69 26.93 1.19
C GLU A 310 -5.03 26.41 0.61
N PRO A 311 -4.99 25.44 -0.32
CA PRO A 311 -6.18 24.81 -0.86
C PRO A 311 -6.82 23.82 0.12
N VAL A 312 -8.14 23.70 0.08
CA VAL A 312 -8.88 22.70 0.87
C VAL A 312 -9.52 21.66 -0.04
N TYR A 313 -8.76 20.61 -0.36
CA TYR A 313 -9.23 19.53 -1.23
C TYR A 313 -10.15 18.55 -0.51
N ARG A 314 -11.23 18.14 -1.19
CA ARG A 314 -12.29 17.26 -0.66
C ARG A 314 -12.40 15.93 -1.40
N GLY A 315 -11.77 15.79 -2.56
CA GLY A 315 -11.85 14.59 -3.40
C GLY A 315 -13.11 14.52 -4.25
N GLU A 316 -13.53 15.66 -4.80
CA GLU A 316 -14.70 15.83 -5.66
C GLU A 316 -14.40 16.76 -6.84
#